data_AF-A0A6N3AE34-F1
#
_entry.id   AF-A0A6N3AE34-F1
#
_cell.length_a   1.000
_cell.length_b   1.000
_cell.length_c   1.000
_cell.angle_alpha   90.00
_cell.angle_beta   90.00
_cell.angle_gamma   90.00
#
_symmetry.space_group_name_H-M   'P 1'
#
loop_
_entity.id
_entity.type
_entity.pdbx_description
1 polymer ?
#
loop_
_entity_poly.entity_id
_entity_poly.type
_entity_poly.pdbx_seq_one_letter_code
_entity_poly.pdbx_strand_id
1 'polypeptide(L)'
;MFICKLSKILKERNLKKTSFALDNGFPKTFIENLVSNKFRDINMESLERVMQILDITRLEDILIYVPYEIEIGDTYESKTQEESYVLGFKDISIDVILKNKEGAKTLTTLIRIPHGEMRSNVMLLSIGSIEDIVERDKWLDFFNEYDPYFLYYVLARVAEQARKEFKIKNFVTSSSLQINKK
;
A
#
# COMPACT_ATOMS: atom_id res chain seq x y z
N MET A 1 -10.76 -5.73 -10.47
CA MET A 1 -9.82 -6.31 -9.49
C MET A 1 -10.53 -6.42 -8.14
N PHE A 2 -10.26 -7.47 -7.36
CA PHE A 2 -10.71 -7.57 -5.96
C PHE A 2 -9.56 -7.24 -5.02
N ILE A 3 -9.83 -6.47 -3.97
CA ILE A 3 -8.87 -6.15 -2.91
C ILE A 3 -9.45 -6.63 -1.57
N CYS A 4 -8.68 -7.43 -0.86
CA CYS A 4 -8.96 -7.92 0.47
C CYS A 4 -8.40 -7.00 1.57
N LYS A 5 -9.28 -6.62 2.50
CA LYS A 5 -9.02 -5.79 3.68
C LYS A 5 -8.46 -6.57 4.88
N LEU A 6 -8.21 -7.87 4.74
CA LEU A 6 -7.83 -8.74 5.86
C LEU A 6 -6.59 -8.24 6.61
N SER A 7 -5.59 -7.68 5.92
CA SER A 7 -4.39 -7.15 6.59
C SER A 7 -4.71 -6.00 7.56
N LYS A 8 -5.62 -5.10 7.18
CA LYS A 8 -6.10 -4.00 8.02
C LYS A 8 -6.95 -4.52 9.18
N ILE A 9 -7.88 -5.42 8.92
CA ILE A 9 -8.76 -6.01 9.94
C ILE A 9 -7.93 -6.73 11.02
N LEU A 10 -6.94 -7.53 10.62
CA LEU A 10 -6.06 -8.20 11.56
C LEU A 10 -5.25 -7.20 12.39
N LYS A 11 -4.75 -6.12 11.78
CA LYS A 11 -4.00 -5.07 12.49
C LYS A 11 -4.87 -4.32 13.51
N GLU A 12 -6.09 -3.94 13.13
CA GLU A 12 -7.04 -3.25 14.02
C GLU A 12 -7.43 -4.10 15.24
N ARG A 13 -7.44 -5.42 15.06
CA ARG A 13 -7.76 -6.39 16.13
C ARG A 13 -6.53 -6.91 16.86
N ASN A 14 -5.34 -6.37 16.60
CA ASN A 14 -4.06 -6.85 17.16
C ASN A 14 -3.78 -8.34 16.93
N LEU A 15 -4.25 -8.89 15.80
CA LEU A 15 -4.06 -10.30 15.42
C LEU A 15 -2.85 -10.45 14.50
N LYS A 16 -2.02 -11.46 14.79
CA LYS A 16 -0.89 -11.83 13.91
C LYS A 16 -1.38 -12.81 12.85
N LYS A 17 -1.15 -12.51 11.57
CA LYS A 17 -1.56 -13.38 10.44
C LYS A 17 -1.14 -14.83 10.59
N THR A 18 0.09 -15.09 11.07
CA THR A 18 0.62 -16.45 11.25
C THR A 18 -0.12 -17.20 12.33
N SER A 19 -0.36 -16.56 13.49
CA SER A 19 -1.13 -17.15 14.59
C SER A 19 -2.58 -17.38 14.16
N PHE A 20 -3.22 -16.38 13.56
CA PHE A 20 -4.58 -16.49 13.04
C PHE A 20 -4.75 -17.68 12.07
N ALA A 21 -3.79 -17.89 11.16
CA ALA A 21 -3.82 -19.02 10.24
C ALA A 21 -3.71 -20.37 10.97
N LEU A 22 -2.78 -20.48 11.92
CA LEU A 22 -2.51 -21.72 12.68
C LEU A 22 -3.67 -22.07 13.60
N ASP A 23 -4.12 -21.11 14.41
CA ASP A 23 -5.15 -21.31 15.44
C ASP A 23 -6.50 -21.73 14.84
N ASN A 24 -6.76 -21.33 13.59
CA ASN A 24 -8.02 -21.60 12.88
C ASN A 24 -7.88 -22.63 11.74
N GLY A 25 -6.74 -23.33 11.66
CA GLY A 25 -6.52 -24.41 10.69
C GLY A 25 -6.63 -23.98 9.23
N PHE A 26 -6.16 -22.78 8.89
CA PHE A 26 -6.06 -22.34 7.50
C PHE A 26 -4.69 -22.69 6.90
N PRO A 27 -4.62 -23.05 5.60
CA PRO A 27 -3.35 -23.11 4.90
C PRO A 27 -2.63 -21.76 5.02
N LYS A 28 -1.35 -21.78 5.42
CA LYS A 28 -0.55 -20.56 5.57
C LYS A 28 -0.56 -19.70 4.31
N THR A 29 -0.54 -20.34 3.14
CA THR A 29 -0.60 -19.70 1.83
C THR A 29 -1.93 -18.98 1.57
N PHE A 30 -3.05 -19.50 2.08
CA PHE A 30 -4.37 -18.89 1.89
C PHE A 30 -4.46 -17.53 2.62
N ILE A 31 -4.15 -17.50 3.91
CA ILE A 31 -4.15 -16.25 4.69
C ILE A 31 -3.09 -15.28 4.16
N GLU A 32 -1.91 -15.78 3.77
CA GLU A 32 -0.88 -14.93 3.16
C GLU A 32 -1.37 -14.29 1.86
N ASN A 33 -2.04 -15.04 0.98
CA ASN A 33 -2.57 -14.51 -0.27
C ASN A 33 -3.65 -13.44 -0.04
N LEU A 34 -4.56 -13.65 0.93
CA LEU A 34 -5.57 -12.65 1.30
C LEU A 34 -4.93 -11.38 1.87
N VAL A 35 -3.98 -11.52 2.81
CA VAL A 35 -3.28 -10.38 3.43
C VAL A 35 -2.45 -9.61 2.41
N SER A 36 -1.74 -10.31 1.52
CA SER A 36 -0.87 -9.71 0.51
C SER A 36 -1.58 -9.35 -0.79
N ASN A 37 -2.88 -9.68 -0.93
CA ASN A 37 -3.65 -9.44 -2.14
C ASN A 37 -3.03 -10.09 -3.40
N LYS A 38 -2.47 -11.30 -3.24
CA LYS A 38 -1.81 -12.09 -4.30
C LYS A 38 -2.61 -13.34 -4.71
N PHE A 39 -3.92 -13.33 -4.49
CA PHE A 39 -4.81 -14.41 -4.91
C PHE A 39 -5.22 -14.25 -6.38
N ARG A 40 -5.21 -15.35 -7.14
CA ARG A 40 -5.81 -15.41 -8.48
C ARG A 40 -7.30 -15.76 -8.38
N ASP A 41 -7.58 -16.77 -7.57
CA ASP A 41 -8.91 -17.24 -7.22
C ASP A 41 -9.05 -17.22 -5.70
N ILE A 42 -10.27 -16.95 -5.21
CA ILE A 42 -10.59 -16.98 -3.79
C ILE A 42 -11.46 -18.19 -3.52
N ASN A 43 -11.03 -19.08 -2.62
CA ASN A 43 -11.88 -20.13 -2.10
C ASN A 43 -12.95 -19.49 -1.18
N MET A 44 -14.19 -19.41 -1.67
CA MET A 44 -15.28 -18.73 -0.98
C MET A 44 -15.66 -19.39 0.34
N GLU A 45 -15.66 -20.72 0.43
CA GLU A 45 -15.94 -21.43 1.69
C GLU A 45 -14.92 -21.07 2.78
N SER A 46 -13.64 -20.98 2.40
CA SER A 46 -12.56 -20.60 3.31
C SER A 46 -12.65 -19.13 3.69
N LEU A 47 -13.05 -18.25 2.75
CA LEU A 47 -13.27 -16.83 3.02
C LEU A 47 -14.46 -16.62 3.96
N GLU A 48 -15.57 -17.32 3.75
CA GLU A 48 -16.75 -17.29 4.62
C GLU A 48 -16.38 -17.75 6.03
N ARG A 49 -15.54 -18.78 6.16
CA ARG A 49 -15.03 -19.21 7.47
C ARG A 49 -14.18 -18.13 8.14
N VAL A 50 -13.32 -17.42 7.38
CA VAL A 50 -12.57 -16.25 7.89
C VAL A 50 -13.54 -15.16 8.35
N MET A 51 -14.57 -14.86 7.56
CA MET A 51 -15.59 -13.86 7.90
C MET A 51 -16.33 -14.23 9.19
N GLN A 52 -16.77 -15.48 9.35
CA GLN A 52 -17.43 -15.98 10.55
C GLN A 52 -16.55 -15.84 11.80
N ILE A 53 -15.28 -16.26 11.73
CA ILE A 53 -14.34 -16.16 12.86
C ILE A 53 -14.08 -14.69 13.24
N LEU A 54 -14.08 -13.80 12.25
CA LEU A 54 -13.89 -12.37 12.45
C LEU A 54 -15.22 -11.63 12.67
N ASP A 55 -16.35 -12.31 12.82
CA ASP A 55 -17.67 -11.66 13.01
C ASP A 55 -17.95 -10.58 11.94
N ILE A 56 -17.63 -10.91 10.67
CA ILE A 56 -17.87 -10.05 9.50
C ILE A 56 -19.10 -10.60 8.78
N THR A 57 -20.13 -9.77 8.67
CA THR A 57 -21.43 -10.19 8.16
C THR A 57 -21.62 -9.88 6.67
N ARG A 58 -20.87 -8.92 6.11
CA ARG A 58 -21.00 -8.50 4.70
C ARG A 58 -19.70 -8.73 3.94
N LEU A 59 -19.81 -9.18 2.70
CA LEU A 59 -18.65 -9.43 1.85
C LEU A 59 -17.85 -8.14 1.57
N GLU A 60 -18.53 -7.00 1.43
CA GLU A 60 -17.92 -5.69 1.17
C GLU A 60 -17.01 -5.18 2.31
N ASP A 61 -17.22 -5.67 3.53
CA ASP A 61 -16.42 -5.33 4.70
C ASP A 61 -15.03 -6.00 4.66
N ILE A 62 -14.89 -7.09 3.89
CA ILE A 62 -13.63 -7.82 3.72
C ILE A 62 -13.05 -7.73 2.31
N LEU A 63 -13.88 -7.65 1.27
CA LEU A 63 -13.49 -7.57 -0.13
C LEU A 63 -14.11 -6.34 -0.80
N ILE A 64 -13.30 -5.56 -1.50
CA ILE A 64 -13.79 -4.50 -2.39
C ILE A 64 -13.56 -4.90 -3.84
N TYR A 65 -14.54 -4.60 -4.68
CA TYR A 65 -14.37 -4.65 -6.12
C TYR A 65 -14.00 -3.25 -6.63
N VAL A 66 -12.91 -3.18 -7.37
CA VAL A 66 -12.46 -1.95 -8.03
C VAL A 66 -12.35 -2.23 -9.53
N PRO A 67 -12.97 -1.42 -10.41
CA PRO A 67 -12.99 -1.66 -11.85
C PRO A 67 -11.68 -1.24 -12.54
N TYR A 68 -10.55 -1.22 -11.82
CA TYR A 68 -9.24 -0.83 -12.33
C TYR A 68 -8.23 -1.96 -12.21
N GLU A 69 -7.37 -2.06 -13.21
CA GLU A 69 -6.07 -2.71 -13.14
C GLU A 69 -5.01 -1.65 -12.79
N ILE A 70 -4.00 -2.05 -12.02
CA ILE A 70 -2.90 -1.17 -11.61
C ILE A 70 -1.61 -1.61 -12.29
N GLU A 71 -0.99 -0.67 -12.97
CA GLU A 71 0.37 -0.79 -13.50
C GLU A 71 1.26 0.25 -12.81
N ILE A 72 2.41 -0.19 -12.32
CA ILE A 72 3.45 0.71 -11.82
C ILE A 72 4.37 1.01 -12.98
N GLY A 73 4.38 2.27 -13.42
CA GLY A 73 5.14 2.74 -14.56
C GLY A 73 6.61 3.03 -14.21
N ASP A 74 7.29 3.69 -15.13
CA ASP A 74 8.70 4.02 -15.00
C ASP A 74 8.97 5.03 -13.88
N THR A 75 10.18 4.93 -13.32
CA THR A 75 10.68 5.88 -12.33
C THR A 75 11.54 6.95 -13.01
N TYR A 76 11.42 8.19 -12.57
CA TYR A 76 12.19 9.31 -13.11
C TYR A 76 12.55 10.32 -12.03
N GLU A 77 13.59 11.11 -12.26
CA GLU A 77 13.98 12.15 -11.30
C GLU A 77 12.89 13.22 -11.21
N SER A 78 12.51 13.58 -9.98
CA SER A 78 11.59 14.69 -9.77
C SER A 78 12.24 16.01 -10.19
N LYS A 79 11.44 16.91 -10.74
CA LYS A 79 11.85 18.27 -11.13
C LYS A 79 12.04 19.20 -9.92
N THR A 80 11.47 18.85 -8.76
CA THR A 80 11.58 19.62 -7.52
C THR A 80 12.61 18.95 -6.61
N GLN A 81 13.86 19.42 -6.61
CA GLN A 81 14.96 18.80 -5.86
C GLN A 81 15.49 19.63 -4.67
N GLU A 82 15.10 20.91 -4.56
CA GLU A 82 15.88 21.87 -3.75
C GLU A 82 15.95 21.52 -2.25
N GLU A 83 14.85 21.11 -1.62
CA GLU A 83 14.84 20.81 -0.18
C GLU A 83 15.40 19.41 0.13
N SER A 84 15.01 18.40 -0.65
CA SER A 84 15.46 17.02 -0.46
C SER A 84 16.97 16.86 -0.66
N TYR A 85 17.54 17.57 -1.63
CA TYR A 85 18.97 17.51 -1.92
C TYR A 85 19.83 18.02 -0.76
N VAL A 86 19.41 19.11 -0.12
CA VAL A 86 20.08 19.67 1.08
C VAL A 86 20.07 18.68 2.24
N LEU A 87 19.03 17.85 2.33
CA LEU A 87 18.88 16.82 3.36
C LEU A 87 19.56 15.48 3.00
N GLY A 88 20.32 15.42 1.89
CA GLY A 88 21.00 14.20 1.44
C GLY A 88 20.06 13.18 0.81
N PHE A 89 18.91 13.62 0.30
CA PHE A 89 17.93 12.80 -0.39
C PHE A 89 17.76 13.20 -1.86
N LYS A 90 17.22 12.28 -2.63
CA LYS A 90 16.80 12.45 -4.01
C LYS A 90 15.34 12.06 -4.13
N ASP A 91 14.57 12.94 -4.76
CA ASP A 91 13.17 12.69 -5.07
C ASP A 91 13.05 11.98 -6.40
N ILE A 92 12.40 10.82 -6.37
CA ILE A 92 12.08 9.99 -7.51
C ILE A 92 10.57 10.02 -7.68
N SER A 93 10.12 10.37 -8.88
CA SER A 93 8.72 10.24 -9.27
C SER A 93 8.48 8.83 -9.80
N ILE A 94 7.33 8.26 -9.44
CA ILE A 94 6.82 6.99 -9.97
C ILE A 94 5.40 7.22 -10.43
N ASP A 95 5.14 6.94 -11.69
CA ASP A 95 3.79 6.97 -12.24
C ASP A 95 3.05 5.67 -11.91
N VAL A 96 1.78 5.80 -11.53
CA VAL A 96 0.85 4.69 -11.36
C VAL A 96 -0.29 4.86 -12.34
N ILE A 97 -0.47 3.87 -13.19
CA ILE A 97 -1.46 3.87 -14.26
C ILE A 97 -2.62 2.97 -13.84
N LEU A 98 -3.79 3.57 -13.70
CA LEU A 98 -5.06 2.90 -13.42
C LEU A 98 -5.81 2.71 -14.74
N LYS A 99 -5.96 1.46 -15.18
CA LYS A 99 -6.61 1.12 -16.45
C LYS A 99 -7.98 0.48 -16.21
N ASN A 100 -9.01 0.96 -16.89
CA ASN A 100 -10.32 0.32 -16.94
C ASN A 100 -10.84 0.25 -18.40
N LYS A 101 -12.10 -0.17 -18.59
CA LYS A 101 -12.72 -0.24 -19.93
C LYS A 101 -12.91 1.13 -20.60
N GLU A 102 -12.90 2.21 -19.83
CA GLU A 102 -13.17 3.58 -20.30
C GLU A 102 -11.89 4.34 -20.64
N GLY A 103 -10.75 3.91 -20.10
CA GLY A 103 -9.45 4.49 -20.40
C GLY A 103 -8.41 4.26 -19.31
N ALA A 104 -7.37 5.09 -19.33
CA ALA A 104 -6.30 5.10 -18.35
C ALA A 104 -6.26 6.43 -17.60
N LYS A 105 -6.06 6.38 -16.29
CA LYS A 105 -5.75 7.55 -15.45
C LYS A 105 -4.37 7.34 -14.84
N THR A 106 -3.54 8.38 -14.85
CA THR A 106 -2.17 8.31 -14.32
C THR A 106 -2.04 9.25 -13.14
N LEU A 107 -1.64 8.71 -11.99
CA LEU A 107 -1.25 9.48 -10.81
C LEU A 107 0.26 9.37 -10.62
N THR A 108 0.89 10.45 -10.18
CA THR A 108 2.33 10.46 -9.90
C THR A 108 2.54 10.46 -8.39
N THR A 109 3.37 9.54 -7.92
CA THR A 109 3.80 9.44 -6.54
C THR A 109 5.27 9.80 -6.42
N LEU A 110 5.65 10.43 -5.31
CA LEU A 110 7.03 10.79 -5.00
C LEU A 110 7.62 9.79 -4.01
N ILE A 111 8.91 9.53 -4.19
CA ILE A 111 9.69 8.65 -3.35
C ILE A 111 11.01 9.34 -3.04
N ARG A 112 11.30 9.48 -1.76
CA ARG A 112 12.60 9.96 -1.27
C ARG A 112 13.55 8.80 -1.09
N ILE A 113 14.70 8.85 -1.75
CA ILE A 113 15.80 7.90 -1.60
C ILE A 113 17.08 8.62 -1.15
N PRO A 114 18.01 7.96 -0.44
CA PRO A 114 19.29 8.57 -0.10
C PRO A 114 20.09 8.96 -1.36
N HIS A 115 20.76 10.11 -1.33
CA HIS A 115 21.62 10.61 -2.40
C HIS A 115 23.11 10.48 -2.01
N GLY A 116 23.93 9.85 -2.85
CA GLY A 116 25.38 9.68 -2.64
C GLY A 116 25.78 8.57 -1.64
N GLU A 117 27.03 8.62 -1.14
CA GLU A 117 27.58 7.64 -0.17
C GLU A 117 27.06 7.80 1.27
N MET A 118 26.06 8.65 1.51
CA MET A 118 25.45 8.82 2.84
C MET A 118 24.77 7.52 3.27
N ARG A 119 25.54 6.68 3.97
CA ARG A 119 25.08 5.44 4.60
C ARG A 119 23.99 5.80 5.60
N SER A 120 22.78 5.44 5.21
CA SER A 120 21.49 5.69 5.85
C SER A 120 21.44 5.30 7.33
N ASN A 121 21.63 6.27 8.22
CA ASN A 121 21.01 6.26 9.55
C ASN A 121 19.75 7.14 9.60
N VAL A 122 19.40 7.79 8.49
CA VAL A 122 18.21 8.65 8.43
C VAL A 122 16.98 7.78 8.20
N MET A 123 16.01 7.85 9.12
CA MET A 123 14.68 7.30 8.92
C MET A 123 14.04 7.97 7.71
N LEU A 124 13.93 7.23 6.60
CA LEU A 124 13.14 7.66 5.45
C LEU A 124 11.68 7.71 5.88
N LEU A 125 11.10 8.91 5.84
CA LEU A 125 9.66 9.10 6.01
C LEU A 125 8.96 8.56 4.76
N SER A 126 8.27 7.45 4.98
CA SER A 126 7.15 6.91 4.20
C SER A 126 7.29 6.93 2.68
N ILE A 127 7.84 5.86 2.10
CA ILE A 127 7.43 5.51 0.73
C ILE A 127 5.95 5.17 0.74
N GLY A 128 5.19 5.82 -0.13
CA GLY A 128 3.75 5.61 -0.24
C GLY A 128 2.96 6.31 0.89
N SER A 129 3.39 7.49 1.33
CA SER A 129 2.49 8.40 2.04
C SER A 129 1.54 9.08 1.06
N ILE A 130 0.38 9.45 1.58
CA ILE A 130 -0.61 10.25 0.87
C ILE A 130 -0.10 11.65 0.53
N GLU A 131 0.85 12.15 1.33
CA GLU A 131 1.49 13.45 1.15
C GLU A 131 2.41 13.49 -0.06
N ASP A 132 2.85 12.32 -0.54
CA ASP A 132 3.75 12.19 -1.69
C ASP A 132 2.99 12.05 -3.02
N ILE A 133 1.67 12.22 -3.03
CA ILE A 133 0.85 12.14 -4.25
C ILE A 133 0.76 13.54 -4.87
N VAL A 134 1.16 13.66 -6.14
CA VAL A 134 0.99 14.89 -6.93
C VAL A 134 -0.50 15.10 -7.21
N GLU A 135 -1.00 16.33 -7.06
CA GLU A 135 -2.45 16.63 -7.09
C GLU A 135 -3.26 15.82 -6.05
N ARG A 136 -2.69 15.62 -4.84
CA ARG A 136 -3.26 14.79 -3.77
C ARG A 136 -4.76 14.91 -3.61
N ASP A 137 -5.30 16.13 -3.50
CA ASP A 137 -6.70 16.34 -3.15
C ASP A 137 -7.64 15.79 -4.23
N LYS A 138 -7.30 15.95 -5.51
CA LYS A 138 -8.03 15.35 -6.64
C LYS A 138 -8.02 13.83 -6.61
N TRP A 139 -6.88 13.24 -6.24
CA TRP A 139 -6.77 11.78 -6.13
C TRP A 139 -7.51 11.25 -4.92
N LEU A 140 -7.50 11.96 -3.80
CA LEU A 140 -8.29 11.62 -2.62
C LEU A 140 -9.77 11.53 -2.95
N ASP A 141 -10.31 12.53 -3.65
CA ASP A 141 -11.71 12.53 -4.09
C ASP A 141 -12.01 11.31 -4.97
N PHE A 142 -11.15 11.04 -5.97
CA PHE A 142 -11.28 9.86 -6.83
C PHE A 142 -11.28 8.53 -6.05
N PHE A 143 -10.38 8.35 -5.08
CA PHE A 143 -10.30 7.10 -4.31
C PHE A 143 -11.49 6.93 -3.35
N ASN A 144 -12.02 8.03 -2.81
CA ASN A 144 -13.17 8.04 -1.91
C ASN A 144 -14.49 7.66 -2.59
N GLU A 145 -14.61 7.82 -3.91
CA GLU A 145 -15.76 7.32 -4.69
C GLU A 145 -15.90 5.79 -4.65
N TYR A 146 -14.82 5.08 -4.33
CA TYR A 146 -14.79 3.62 -4.24
C TYR A 146 -14.75 3.18 -2.78
N ASP A 147 -13.55 2.96 -2.26
CA ASP A 147 -13.30 2.62 -0.87
C ASP A 147 -11.90 3.17 -0.53
N PRO A 148 -11.70 3.87 0.60
CA PRO A 148 -10.40 4.41 0.99
C PRO A 148 -9.28 3.37 1.02
N TYR A 149 -9.62 2.08 1.18
CA TYR A 149 -8.68 0.97 1.11
C TYR A 149 -8.03 0.79 -0.26
N PHE A 150 -8.66 1.25 -1.34
CA PHE A 150 -8.09 1.23 -2.68
C PHE A 150 -6.80 2.07 -2.75
N LEU A 151 -6.79 3.26 -2.15
CA LEU A 151 -5.61 4.10 -2.09
C LEU A 151 -4.47 3.43 -1.31
N TYR A 152 -4.76 2.86 -0.14
CA TYR A 152 -3.76 2.15 0.64
C TYR A 152 -3.16 0.97 -0.14
N TYR A 153 -3.99 0.27 -0.92
CA TYR A 153 -3.53 -0.81 -1.79
C TYR A 153 -2.58 -0.30 -2.88
N VAL A 154 -2.92 0.80 -3.57
CA VAL A 154 -2.07 1.43 -4.58
C VAL A 154 -0.71 1.84 -3.99
N LEU A 155 -0.71 2.55 -2.86
CA LEU A 155 0.52 3.00 -2.20
C LEU A 155 1.40 1.83 -1.73
N ALA A 156 0.79 0.73 -1.28
CA ALA A 156 1.52 -0.48 -0.92
C ALA A 156 2.23 -1.11 -2.13
N ARG A 157 1.63 -1.06 -3.33
CA ARG A 157 2.23 -1.56 -4.58
C ARG A 157 3.40 -0.70 -5.03
N VAL A 158 3.26 0.63 -4.93
CA VAL A 158 4.37 1.58 -5.15
C VAL A 158 5.54 1.28 -4.22
N ALA A 159 5.26 1.08 -2.92
CA ALA A 159 6.27 0.74 -1.94
C ALA A 159 6.97 -0.60 -2.20
N GLU A 160 6.23 -1.61 -2.66
CA GLU A 160 6.79 -2.91 -3.08
C GLU A 160 7.73 -2.76 -4.29
N GLN A 161 7.34 -1.98 -5.30
CA GLN A 161 8.17 -1.73 -6.48
C GLN A 161 9.45 -0.96 -6.12
N ALA A 162 9.33 0.12 -5.35
CA ALA A 162 10.48 0.93 -4.95
C ALA A 162 11.50 0.13 -4.11
N ARG A 163 11.03 -0.77 -3.23
CA ARG A 163 11.89 -1.71 -2.49
C ARG A 163 12.72 -2.58 -3.43
N LYS A 164 12.09 -3.12 -4.46
CA LYS A 164 12.72 -4.01 -5.43
C LYS A 164 13.77 -3.26 -6.25
N GLU A 165 13.42 -2.07 -6.69
CA GLU A 165 14.26 -1.25 -7.58
C GLU A 165 15.46 -0.63 -6.87
N PHE A 166 15.22 0.03 -5.72
CA PHE A 166 16.26 0.78 -5.00
C PHE A 166 16.95 -0.02 -3.90
N LYS A 167 16.58 -1.29 -3.68
CA LYS A 167 17.15 -2.19 -2.65
C LYS A 167 17.13 -1.60 -1.23
N ILE A 168 16.16 -0.76 -0.92
CA ILE A 168 16.03 -0.10 0.38
C ILE A 168 15.43 -1.08 1.39
N LYS A 169 16.16 -1.33 2.49
CA LYS A 169 15.79 -2.35 3.50
C LYS A 169 14.82 -1.86 4.58
N ASN A 170 14.84 -0.57 4.93
CA ASN A 170 14.09 -0.03 6.07
C ASN A 170 13.21 1.16 5.65
N PHE A 171 11.94 1.12 6.06
CA PHE A 171 11.00 2.23 5.97
C PHE A 171 10.33 2.43 7.32
N VAL A 172 10.12 3.68 7.70
CA VAL A 172 9.17 4.02 8.76
C VAL A 172 7.87 4.39 8.09
N THR A 173 6.85 3.56 8.26
CA THR A 173 5.47 3.98 8.03
C THR A 173 5.13 5.03 9.08
N SER A 174 4.63 6.19 8.66
CA SER A 174 4.31 7.35 9.50
C SER A 174 3.15 7.12 10.50
N SER A 175 3.01 5.91 11.05
CA SER A 175 2.18 5.66 12.23
C SER A 175 2.90 5.96 13.55
N SER A 176 4.19 6.34 13.52
CA SER A 176 5.00 6.56 14.74
C SER A 176 5.68 7.92 14.84
N LEU A 177 5.27 8.94 14.08
CA LEU A 177 5.48 10.33 14.48
C LEU A 177 4.29 10.78 15.34
N GLN A 178 4.11 10.12 16.50
CA GLN A 178 3.74 10.89 17.68
C GLN A 178 4.99 11.67 18.07
N ILE A 179 5.24 12.79 17.37
CA ILE A 179 6.14 13.81 17.90
C ILE A 179 5.48 14.24 19.20
N ASN A 180 6.24 14.10 20.28
CA ASN A 180 5.91 14.56 21.62
C ASN A 180 5.03 15.81 21.56
N LYS A 181 3.77 15.69 22.02
CA LYS A 181 3.03 16.86 22.49
C LYS A 181 3.87 17.47 23.61
N LYS A 182 4.41 18.65 23.35
CA LYS A 182 4.64 19.67 24.38
C LYS A 182 3.75 20.85 24.04
#